data_AF-A0A1V9X0P3-F1
#
_entry.id   AF-A0A1V9X0P3-F1
#
_cell.length_a   1.000
_cell.length_b   1.000
_cell.length_c   1.000
_cell.angle_alpha   90.00
_cell.angle_beta   90.00
_cell.angle_gamma   90.00
#
_symmetry.space_group_name_H-M   'P 1'
#
loop_
_entity.id
_entity.type
_entity.pdbx_description
1 polymer ?
#
loop_
_entity_poly.entity_id
_entity_poly.type
_entity_poly.pdbx_seq_one_letter_code
_entity_poly.pdbx_strand_id
1 'polypeptide(L)'
;MNGTGRLTKKLSAPHQVTTWSADTMCIHPTDGLGVAESKEIKTYQAFFAEINLPYSAKRGEKLPIIISAFNYLPHCMPVSIKIEPLPGLEVDEKTPLTRVACICPDSSPFHYEIRVSVTEEAQIGDLNVTVTSTDSADTTICQGKEAQSVPSRDKITRVLKIIPEGFFTETSESRILCNRNQISYTKFKLEVPENVVNDSARSLFSVSGDMMGQAASNFDHLIVLPTGCGEQNMAKLMSNIAVYEYLQATKQIDSKTEARILRNLKSGHQNQLKYRARNGSYSVWGGQWGQPSSFLTAMVYQGLRQAKNYIFVDDAGQSATLNYLIDSQNITTGCFNRVGSIYSWGLRRLESASDTRGSYTAYMLVALQGAIDDKHRIHKALLCVQAQKNMSPHALALSAYAAALHKDNSLATKYLDDLKVFENNKFPDQKFYAKDDTSSSDAIETSAYAVLAQLELNKDLPNITVQLVQPIVRWLMRKQNRNGGFASSQDTVIGLQAMAKFAVLTYEQQAGIDFDLTVKGINFDATYKITKNNAIILDTRVVKTIPNDLTIVSTGTGCVVMM
;
A
#
# COMPACT_ATOMS: atom_id res chain seq x y z
N MET A 1 30.64 33.09 9.23
CA MET A 1 30.66 33.20 10.70
C MET A 1 31.76 34.17 11.07
N ASN A 2 31.49 35.15 11.94
CA ASN A 2 32.58 35.97 12.49
C ASN A 2 33.42 35.07 13.41
N GLY A 3 34.72 35.34 13.54
CA GLY A 3 35.72 34.52 14.28
C GLY A 3 35.46 34.28 15.78
N THR A 4 34.24 34.53 16.26
CA THR A 4 33.74 34.30 17.62
C THR A 4 32.71 33.16 17.69
N GLY A 5 32.46 32.42 16.60
CA GLY A 5 31.47 31.33 16.56
C GLY A 5 30.00 31.76 16.60
N ARG A 6 29.72 33.07 16.48
CA ARG A 6 28.35 33.62 16.56
C ARG A 6 27.82 33.95 15.17
N LEU A 7 26.65 33.39 14.85
CA LEU A 7 25.83 33.80 13.70
C LEU A 7 24.57 34.49 14.23
N THR A 8 24.20 35.62 13.66
CA THR A 8 22.94 36.30 13.99
C THR A 8 22.21 36.60 12.70
N LYS A 9 21.01 36.04 12.56
CA LYS A 9 20.14 36.22 11.39
C LYS A 9 18.84 36.86 11.84
N LYS A 10 18.45 37.96 11.21
CA LYS A 10 17.13 38.56 11.40
C LYS A 10 16.16 37.84 10.46
N LEU A 11 15.10 37.27 11.03
CA LEU A 11 14.03 36.60 10.31
C LEU A 11 12.70 37.16 10.83
N SER A 12 11.72 37.28 9.94
CA SER A 12 10.35 37.59 10.33
C SER A 12 9.67 36.31 10.81
N ALA A 13 8.94 36.40 11.93
CA ALA A 13 8.18 35.26 12.43
C ALA A 13 7.02 34.92 11.47
N PRO A 14 6.64 33.64 11.33
CA PRO A 14 5.48 33.26 10.52
C PRO A 14 4.20 33.89 11.07
N HIS A 15 3.23 34.09 10.18
CA HIS A 15 1.94 34.73 10.50
C HIS A 15 1.05 33.88 11.45
N GLN A 16 1.34 32.60 11.61
CA GLN A 16 0.53 31.71 12.45
C GLN A 16 0.76 32.01 13.93
N VAL A 17 -0.33 32.23 14.68
CA VAL A 17 -0.33 32.42 16.15
C VAL A 17 -0.12 31.07 16.82
N THR A 18 1.11 30.78 17.23
CA THR A 18 1.49 29.50 17.85
C THR A 18 2.78 29.64 18.66
N THR A 19 3.15 28.58 19.38
CA THR A 19 4.47 28.48 20.01
C THR A 19 5.39 27.68 19.09
N TRP A 20 6.42 28.34 18.56
CA TRP A 20 7.45 27.74 17.73
C TRP A 20 8.55 27.17 18.62
N SER A 21 8.80 25.87 18.55
CA SER A 21 9.99 25.27 19.18
C SER A 21 11.16 25.29 18.20
N ALA A 22 12.28 25.87 18.60
CA ALA A 22 13.52 25.92 17.83
C ALA A 22 14.57 25.00 18.45
N ASP A 23 14.91 23.94 17.71
CA ASP A 23 15.98 23.01 18.04
C ASP A 23 17.23 23.35 17.23
N THR A 24 18.40 23.34 17.86
CA THR A 24 19.68 23.64 17.18
C THR A 24 20.70 22.55 17.46
N MET A 25 21.33 22.06 16.39
CA MET A 25 22.45 21.12 16.46
C MET A 25 23.65 21.69 15.71
N CYS A 26 24.84 21.54 16.29
CA CYS A 26 26.11 21.99 15.74
C CYS A 26 27.06 20.81 15.59
N ILE A 27 27.79 20.73 14.47
CA ILE A 27 28.83 19.72 14.25
C ILE A 27 30.15 20.46 14.07
N HIS A 28 31.11 20.20 14.95
CA HIS A 28 32.46 20.75 14.89
C HIS A 28 33.49 19.62 14.60
N PRO A 29 34.48 19.82 13.71
CA PRO A 29 35.44 18.77 13.36
C PRO A 29 36.25 18.19 14.54
N THR A 30 36.51 18.99 15.59
CA THR A 30 37.25 18.53 16.77
C THR A 30 36.34 18.18 17.95
N ASP A 31 35.26 18.94 18.15
CA ASP A 31 34.42 18.84 19.35
C ASP A 31 33.17 17.96 19.13
N GLY A 32 32.98 17.47 17.90
CA GLY A 32 31.90 16.54 17.55
C GLY A 32 30.53 17.20 17.45
N LEU A 33 29.49 16.45 17.80
CA LEU A 33 28.09 16.89 17.75
C LEU A 33 27.69 17.53 19.09
N GLY A 34 27.23 18.78 19.04
CA GLY A 34 26.56 19.47 20.13
C GLY A 34 25.08 19.68 19.84
N VAL A 35 24.21 19.36 20.80
CA VAL A 35 22.77 19.62 20.73
C VAL A 35 22.42 20.66 21.78
N ALA A 36 21.82 21.79 21.36
CA ALA A 36 21.37 22.83 22.25
C ALA A 36 19.98 22.50 22.81
N GLU A 37 19.65 23.06 23.98
CA GLU A 37 18.28 23.02 24.50
C GLU A 37 17.29 23.71 23.55
N SER A 38 16.13 23.10 23.38
CA SER A 38 15.01 23.69 22.65
C SER A 38 14.63 25.04 23.24
N LYS A 39 14.44 26.05 22.38
CA LYS A 39 13.95 27.38 22.78
C LYS A 39 12.61 27.65 22.12
N GLU A 40 11.66 28.15 22.91
CA GLU A 40 10.33 28.50 22.45
C GLU A 40 10.23 29.97 22.04
N ILE A 41 9.56 30.23 20.91
CA ILE A 41 9.24 31.56 20.42
C ILE A 41 7.73 31.62 20.22
N LYS A 42 7.04 32.44 21.01
CA LYS A 42 5.60 32.62 20.93
C LYS A 42 5.27 33.74 19.95
N THR A 43 4.56 33.43 18.88
CA THR A 43 3.93 34.42 18.01
C THR A 43 2.53 34.71 18.53
N TYR A 44 2.23 35.98 18.76
CA TYR A 44 0.95 36.43 19.29
C TYR A 44 0.39 37.54 18.42
N GLN A 45 -0.91 37.45 18.15
CA GLN A 45 -1.68 38.49 17.51
C GLN A 45 -2.96 38.68 18.33
N ALA A 46 -3.24 39.92 18.73
CA ALA A 46 -4.35 40.20 19.63
C ALA A 46 -5.73 39.99 18.96
N PHE A 47 -5.81 40.19 17.64
CA PHE A 47 -6.99 39.91 16.83
C PHE A 47 -6.58 39.14 15.57
N PHE A 48 -7.21 37.99 15.31
CA PHE A 48 -6.96 37.19 14.11
C PHE A 48 -8.17 36.35 13.71
N ALA A 49 -8.19 35.89 12.46
CA ALA A 49 -9.18 34.97 11.93
C ALA A 49 -8.53 33.65 11.49
N GLU A 50 -9.26 32.56 11.69
CA GLU A 50 -8.88 31.23 11.27
C GLU A 50 -9.96 30.64 10.35
N ILE A 51 -9.51 29.94 9.31
CA ILE A 51 -10.40 29.21 8.38
C ILE A 51 -10.28 27.73 8.67
N ASN A 52 -11.41 27.09 8.98
CA ASN A 52 -11.51 25.64 9.09
C ASN A 52 -12.09 25.07 7.79
N LEU A 53 -11.29 24.26 7.10
CA LEU A 53 -11.62 23.62 5.82
C LEU A 53 -11.55 22.10 5.98
N PRO A 54 -12.39 21.34 5.27
CA PRO A 54 -12.19 19.90 5.15
C PRO A 54 -10.87 19.61 4.44
N TYR A 55 -10.33 18.40 4.64
CA TYR A 55 -9.10 17.96 3.97
C TYR A 55 -9.23 18.00 2.43
N SER A 56 -10.41 17.66 1.91
CA SER A 56 -10.72 17.71 0.48
C SER A 56 -12.21 17.87 0.23
N ALA A 57 -12.58 18.36 -0.95
CA ALA A 57 -13.97 18.47 -1.41
C ALA A 57 -14.11 17.90 -2.83
N LYS A 58 -15.22 17.23 -3.13
CA LYS A 58 -15.54 16.76 -4.49
C LYS A 58 -16.12 17.89 -5.33
N ARG A 59 -15.81 17.91 -6.62
CA ARG A 59 -16.53 18.75 -7.58
C ARG A 59 -18.03 18.41 -7.55
N GLY A 60 -18.89 19.43 -7.57
CA GLY A 60 -20.34 19.30 -7.41
C GLY A 60 -20.81 19.13 -5.95
N GLU A 61 -19.92 18.98 -4.98
CA GLU A 61 -20.28 18.86 -3.56
C GLU A 61 -20.60 20.23 -2.94
N LYS A 62 -21.49 20.22 -1.93
CA LYS A 62 -21.76 21.38 -1.08
C LYS A 62 -21.10 21.19 0.27
N LEU A 63 -20.29 22.14 0.70
CA LEU A 63 -19.59 22.09 1.97
C LEU A 63 -19.71 23.39 2.77
N PRO A 64 -19.65 23.32 4.11
CA PRO A 64 -19.50 24.50 4.95
C PRO A 64 -18.01 24.90 5.04
N ILE A 65 -17.75 26.20 4.91
CA ILE A 65 -16.50 26.86 5.29
C ILE A 65 -16.78 27.59 6.60
N ILE A 66 -16.04 27.26 7.66
CA ILE A 66 -16.21 27.90 8.96
C ILE A 66 -15.05 28.86 9.20
N ILE A 67 -15.37 30.14 9.34
CA ILE A 67 -14.42 31.18 9.73
C ILE A 67 -14.61 31.47 11.21
N SER A 68 -13.53 31.40 11.98
CA SER A 68 -13.51 31.71 13.41
C SER A 68 -12.68 32.96 13.64
N ALA A 69 -13.26 34.00 14.23
CA ALA A 69 -12.55 35.23 14.54
C ALA A 69 -12.35 35.35 16.06
N PHE A 70 -11.12 35.67 16.45
CA PHE A 70 -10.66 35.71 17.83
C PHE A 70 -10.26 37.14 18.18
N ASN A 71 -10.74 37.62 19.32
CA ASN A 71 -10.35 38.91 19.88
C ASN A 71 -9.88 38.72 21.33
N TYR A 72 -8.60 38.99 21.57
CA TYR A 72 -7.95 38.97 22.87
C TYR A 72 -7.61 40.39 23.36
N LEU A 73 -8.15 41.45 22.73
CA LEU A 73 -8.08 42.82 23.23
C LEU A 73 -9.08 43.04 24.38
N PRO A 74 -8.82 43.99 25.30
CA PRO A 74 -9.67 44.21 26.48
C PRO A 74 -11.05 44.82 26.16
N HIS A 75 -11.34 45.17 24.91
CA HIS A 75 -12.60 45.79 24.48
C HIS A 75 -13.21 45.02 23.30
N CYS A 76 -14.53 45.15 23.13
CA CYS A 76 -15.19 44.59 21.95
C CYS A 76 -14.72 45.30 20.67
N MET A 77 -14.68 44.56 19.57
CA MET A 77 -14.19 45.07 18.30
C MET A 77 -15.21 44.82 17.19
N PRO A 78 -15.68 45.87 16.48
CA PRO A 78 -16.49 45.70 15.28
C PRO A 78 -15.58 45.28 14.11
N VAL A 79 -15.87 44.12 13.53
CA VAL A 79 -15.03 43.48 12.50
C VAL A 79 -15.88 43.11 11.29
N SER A 80 -15.37 43.44 10.11
CA SER A 80 -15.88 42.99 8.82
C SER A 80 -15.06 41.81 8.33
N ILE A 81 -15.71 40.66 8.17
CA ILE A 81 -15.12 39.42 7.65
C ILE A 81 -15.59 39.25 6.22
N LYS A 82 -14.66 39.23 5.27
CA LYS A 82 -14.93 39.10 3.84
C LYS A 82 -14.19 37.90 3.27
N ILE A 83 -14.92 37.01 2.58
CA ILE A 83 -14.31 36.01 1.71
C ILE A 83 -14.05 36.66 0.34
N GLU A 84 -12.81 36.55 -0.16
CA GLU A 84 -12.50 36.98 -1.52
C GLU A 84 -13.21 36.06 -2.53
N PRO A 85 -13.80 36.56 -3.64
CA PRO A 85 -14.43 35.71 -4.65
C PRO A 85 -13.46 34.62 -5.14
N LEU A 86 -13.95 33.38 -5.25
CA LEU A 86 -13.11 32.22 -5.54
C LEU A 86 -13.51 31.62 -6.89
N PRO A 87 -12.60 31.54 -7.87
CA PRO A 87 -12.85 30.78 -9.09
C PRO A 87 -13.10 29.30 -8.73
N GLY A 88 -14.26 28.76 -9.09
CA GLY A 88 -14.61 27.35 -8.83
C GLY A 88 -15.43 27.09 -7.55
N LEU A 89 -15.69 28.10 -6.72
CA LEU A 89 -16.62 27.97 -5.58
C LEU A 89 -17.72 29.01 -5.67
N GLU A 90 -18.96 28.54 -5.67
CA GLU A 90 -20.13 29.40 -5.66
C GLU A 90 -20.74 29.44 -4.26
N VAL A 91 -20.94 30.64 -3.73
CA VAL A 91 -21.55 30.82 -2.40
C VAL A 91 -23.07 30.75 -2.54
N ASP A 92 -23.74 30.02 -1.65
CA ASP A 92 -25.20 29.93 -1.61
C ASP A 92 -25.80 31.35 -1.48
N GLU A 93 -26.77 31.69 -2.33
CA GLU A 93 -27.40 33.02 -2.43
C GLU A 93 -27.93 33.54 -1.08
N LYS A 94 -28.24 32.64 -0.15
CA LYS A 94 -28.74 32.97 1.19
C LYS A 94 -27.64 33.45 2.15
N THR A 95 -26.38 33.28 1.80
CA THR A 95 -25.23 33.61 2.66
C THR A 95 -24.48 34.80 2.07
N PRO A 96 -24.34 35.91 2.81
CA PRO A 96 -23.56 37.04 2.30
C PRO A 96 -22.08 36.63 2.16
N LEU A 97 -21.32 37.30 1.29
CA LEU A 97 -19.86 37.14 1.19
C LEU A 97 -19.10 37.95 2.25
N THR A 98 -19.79 38.90 2.86
CA THR A 98 -19.26 39.78 3.89
C THR A 98 -20.19 39.77 5.08
N ARG A 99 -19.63 39.51 6.26
CA ARG A 99 -20.36 39.53 7.52
C ARG A 99 -19.67 40.50 8.46
N VAL A 100 -20.45 41.44 9.00
CA VAL A 100 -19.96 42.34 10.04
C VAL A 100 -20.49 41.85 11.38
N ALA A 101 -19.61 41.77 12.37
CA ALA A 101 -19.92 41.27 13.69
C ALA A 101 -19.11 42.00 14.76
N CYS A 102 -19.65 42.04 15.97
CA CYS A 102 -18.94 42.55 17.14
C CYS A 102 -18.30 41.38 17.90
N ILE A 103 -16.97 41.38 18.02
CA ILE A 103 -16.19 40.31 18.64
C ILE A 103 -15.63 40.81 19.97
N CYS A 104 -16.01 40.20 21.09
CA CYS A 104 -15.64 40.66 22.43
C CYS A 104 -14.60 39.75 23.09
N PRO A 105 -13.75 40.29 24.00
CA PRO A 105 -12.98 39.49 24.92
C PRO A 105 -13.93 38.62 25.75
N ASP A 106 -13.53 37.38 26.02
CA ASP A 106 -14.25 36.39 26.86
C ASP A 106 -15.53 35.77 26.25
N SER A 107 -15.87 36.06 25.00
CA SER A 107 -16.84 35.24 24.26
C SER A 107 -16.17 34.05 23.58
N SER A 108 -16.91 32.95 23.38
CA SER A 108 -16.50 31.91 22.42
C SER A 108 -16.15 32.57 21.08
N PRO A 109 -15.16 32.08 20.33
CA PRO A 109 -14.79 32.68 19.06
C PRO A 109 -16.01 32.89 18.17
N PHE A 110 -16.04 34.03 17.47
CA PHE A 110 -17.14 34.32 16.56
C PHE A 110 -17.05 33.37 15.37
N HIS A 111 -18.06 32.53 15.18
CA HIS A 111 -18.12 31.60 14.07
C HIS A 111 -19.03 32.11 12.96
N TYR A 112 -18.51 32.10 11.75
CA TYR A 112 -19.25 32.40 10.54
C TYR A 112 -19.17 31.21 9.59
N GLU A 113 -20.30 30.53 9.43
CA GLU A 113 -20.46 29.43 8.48
C GLU A 113 -20.94 29.99 7.14
N ILE A 114 -20.19 29.68 6.08
CA ILE A 114 -20.58 29.95 4.69
C ILE A 114 -20.73 28.62 3.97
N ARG A 115 -21.87 28.42 3.31
CA ARG A 115 -22.10 27.26 2.47
C ARG A 115 -21.67 27.57 1.05
N VAL A 116 -20.77 26.75 0.53
CA VAL A 116 -20.25 26.85 -0.83
C VAL A 116 -20.56 25.58 -1.60
N SER A 117 -20.80 25.73 -2.89
CA SER A 117 -20.90 24.64 -3.86
C SER A 117 -19.65 24.64 -4.72
N VAL A 118 -19.00 23.48 -4.86
CA VAL A 118 -17.86 23.33 -5.77
C VAL A 118 -18.40 23.23 -7.19
N THR A 119 -18.10 24.20 -8.03
CA THR A 119 -18.66 24.27 -9.40
C THR A 119 -17.92 23.31 -10.34
N GLU A 120 -18.52 23.02 -11.49
CA GLU A 120 -17.90 22.18 -12.51
C GLU A 120 -16.61 22.80 -13.09
N GLU A 121 -16.51 24.13 -13.04
CA GLU A 121 -15.34 24.91 -13.47
C GLU A 121 -14.16 24.82 -12.48
N ALA A 122 -14.37 24.26 -11.29
CA ALA A 122 -13.30 24.12 -10.31
C ALA A 122 -12.19 23.20 -10.84
N GLN A 123 -10.97 23.74 -10.90
CA GLN A 123 -9.79 22.95 -11.27
C GLN A 123 -9.48 21.91 -10.18
N ILE A 124 -9.26 20.67 -10.59
CA ILE A 124 -8.84 19.58 -9.69
C ILE A 124 -7.44 19.88 -9.17
N GLY A 125 -7.26 19.77 -7.85
CA GLY A 125 -6.00 20.09 -7.19
C GLY A 125 -6.19 21.09 -6.06
N ASP A 126 -5.21 21.96 -5.88
CA ASP A 126 -5.15 22.86 -4.73
C ASP A 126 -5.83 24.20 -5.07
N LEU A 127 -6.89 24.54 -4.32
CA LEU A 127 -7.63 25.79 -4.44
C LEU A 127 -7.41 26.69 -3.23
N ASN A 128 -6.95 27.93 -3.45
CA ASN A 128 -6.70 28.87 -2.36
C ASN A 128 -7.98 29.57 -1.90
N VAL A 129 -8.43 29.29 -0.68
CA VAL A 129 -9.51 29.99 0.00
C VAL A 129 -8.92 31.12 0.83
N THR A 130 -9.35 32.36 0.56
CA THR A 130 -8.79 33.55 1.19
C THR A 130 -9.85 34.35 1.93
N VAL A 131 -9.57 34.66 3.19
CA VAL A 131 -10.44 35.44 4.07
C VAL A 131 -9.68 36.65 4.56
N THR A 132 -10.31 37.81 4.42
CA THR A 132 -9.81 39.07 4.94
C THR A 132 -10.72 39.54 6.07
N SER A 133 -10.13 39.82 7.22
CA SER A 133 -10.83 40.42 8.36
C SER A 133 -10.26 41.80 8.62
N THR A 134 -11.11 42.81 8.64
CA THR A 134 -10.72 44.21 8.88
C THR A 134 -11.58 44.81 9.98
N ASP A 135 -11.00 45.71 10.75
CA ASP A 135 -11.77 46.57 11.64
C ASP A 135 -12.81 47.40 10.87
N SER A 136 -13.93 47.69 11.54
CA SER A 136 -14.95 48.62 11.07
C SER A 136 -14.91 49.87 11.95
N ALA A 137 -15.10 51.04 11.35
CA ALA A 137 -15.25 52.29 12.10
C ALA A 137 -16.64 52.43 12.75
N ASP A 138 -17.60 51.60 12.34
CA ASP A 138 -18.97 51.64 12.85
C ASP A 138 -19.09 50.82 14.15
N THR A 139 -19.07 51.52 15.29
CA THR A 139 -19.21 50.92 16.62
C THR A 139 -20.67 50.59 16.98
N THR A 140 -21.65 51.07 16.22
CA THR A 140 -23.08 50.78 16.48
C THR A 140 -23.41 49.29 16.33
N ILE A 141 -22.60 48.56 15.57
CA ILE A 141 -22.62 47.11 15.36
C ILE A 141 -22.52 46.34 16.69
N CYS A 142 -21.85 46.92 17.68
CA CYS A 142 -21.67 46.34 19.00
C CYS A 142 -22.84 46.58 19.97
N GLN A 143 -23.95 47.18 19.52
CA GLN A 143 -25.22 47.29 20.25
C GLN A 143 -25.07 47.82 21.70
N GLY A 144 -24.24 48.85 21.88
CA GLY A 144 -24.06 49.52 23.18
C GLY A 144 -23.02 48.88 24.11
N LYS A 145 -22.29 47.85 23.68
CA LYS A 145 -21.11 47.33 24.41
C LYS A 145 -19.93 48.30 24.29
N GLU A 146 -19.02 48.27 25.26
CA GLU A 146 -17.74 49.00 25.18
C GLU A 146 -16.91 48.46 24.01
N ALA A 147 -17.00 49.18 22.88
CA ALA A 147 -16.38 48.79 21.63
C ALA A 147 -15.36 49.83 21.18
N GLN A 148 -14.21 49.37 20.73
CA GLN A 148 -13.14 50.20 20.20
C GLN A 148 -12.73 49.68 18.83
N SER A 149 -12.72 50.58 17.84
CA SER A 149 -12.12 50.30 16.53
C SER A 149 -10.60 50.43 16.66
N VAL A 150 -9.89 49.32 16.47
CA VAL A 150 -8.43 49.26 16.51
C VAL A 150 -7.96 48.90 15.10
N PRO A 151 -7.16 49.74 14.42
CA PRO A 151 -6.68 49.47 13.07
C PRO A 151 -5.99 48.10 12.98
N SER A 152 -6.71 47.11 12.48
CA SER A 152 -6.27 45.72 12.45
C SER A 152 -6.79 45.07 11.19
N ARG A 153 -5.87 44.51 10.43
CA ARG A 153 -6.18 43.76 9.21
C ARG A 153 -5.47 42.43 9.27
N ASP A 154 -6.27 41.37 9.16
CA ASP A 154 -5.79 40.02 9.02
C ASP A 154 -6.21 39.46 7.67
N LYS A 155 -5.29 38.76 6.99
CA LYS A 155 -5.54 38.09 5.71
C LYS A 155 -4.94 36.70 5.78
N ILE A 156 -5.82 35.70 5.78
CA ILE A 156 -5.45 34.29 5.86
C ILE A 156 -5.86 33.56 4.57
N THR A 157 -4.95 32.76 4.05
CA THR A 157 -5.19 31.89 2.89
C THR A 157 -4.93 30.44 3.31
N ARG A 158 -5.89 29.56 3.03
CA ARG A 158 -5.78 28.11 3.25
C ARG A 158 -6.11 27.37 1.96
N VAL A 159 -5.44 26.25 1.74
CA VAL A 159 -5.63 25.42 0.55
C VAL A 159 -6.76 24.42 0.80
N LEU A 160 -7.76 24.40 -0.08
CA LEU A 160 -8.77 23.34 -0.18
C LEU A 160 -8.42 22.43 -1.34
N LYS A 161 -8.30 21.12 -1.08
CA LYS A 161 -8.01 20.14 -2.13
C LYS A 161 -9.29 19.70 -2.85
N ILE A 162 -9.43 20.07 -4.11
CA ILE A 162 -10.54 19.65 -4.98
C ILE A 162 -10.21 18.30 -5.63
N ILE A 163 -11.11 17.34 -5.45
CA ILE A 163 -11.02 16.00 -6.07
C ILE A 163 -12.15 15.82 -7.10
N PRO A 164 -11.93 15.03 -8.16
CA PRO A 164 -12.98 14.73 -9.12
C PRO A 164 -14.13 13.98 -8.47
N GLU A 165 -15.31 14.16 -9.04
CA GLU A 165 -16.53 13.40 -8.79
C GLU A 165 -16.42 11.96 -9.33
N GLY A 166 -17.35 11.10 -8.88
CA GLY A 166 -17.41 9.70 -9.31
C GLY A 166 -16.55 8.73 -8.49
N PHE A 167 -16.28 7.57 -9.08
CA PHE A 167 -15.52 6.47 -8.46
C PHE A 167 -14.17 6.31 -9.16
N PHE A 168 -13.09 6.30 -8.37
CA PHE A 168 -11.75 6.09 -8.89
C PHE A 168 -11.61 4.67 -9.44
N THR A 169 -11.19 4.58 -10.70
CA THR A 169 -10.82 3.32 -11.36
C THR A 169 -9.37 3.41 -11.82
N GLU A 170 -8.61 2.34 -11.56
CA GLU A 170 -7.23 2.21 -12.01
C GLU A 170 -7.13 0.95 -12.86
N THR A 171 -6.55 1.10 -14.04
CA THR A 171 -6.16 0.00 -14.92
C THR A 171 -4.65 0.04 -15.08
N SER A 172 -4.03 -1.13 -14.99
CA SER A 172 -2.59 -1.30 -15.22
C SER A 172 -2.39 -2.37 -16.28
N GLU A 173 -1.48 -2.12 -17.20
CA GLU A 173 -1.03 -3.12 -18.15
C GLU A 173 0.49 -3.24 -18.07
N SER A 174 0.98 -4.34 -17.51
CA SER A 174 2.42 -4.59 -17.51
C SER A 174 2.84 -5.52 -18.65
N ARG A 175 4.05 -5.30 -19.18
CA ARG A 175 4.72 -6.15 -20.17
C ARG A 175 6.19 -6.33 -19.82
N ILE A 176 6.73 -7.48 -20.20
CA ILE A 176 8.15 -7.78 -20.06
C ILE A 176 8.76 -7.85 -21.44
N LEU A 177 9.87 -7.16 -21.66
CA LEU A 177 10.69 -7.28 -22.85
C LEU A 177 12.04 -7.84 -22.46
N CYS A 178 12.41 -8.96 -23.08
CA CYS A 178 13.72 -9.57 -22.90
C CYS A 178 14.47 -9.54 -24.23
N ASN A 179 15.58 -8.82 -24.29
CA ASN A 179 16.42 -8.73 -25.47
C ASN A 179 17.70 -9.54 -25.26
N ARG A 180 18.20 -10.11 -26.37
CA ARG A 180 19.52 -10.76 -26.45
C ARG A 180 20.33 -10.07 -27.55
N ASN A 181 20.61 -8.77 -27.39
CA ASN A 181 21.22 -7.89 -28.39
C ASN A 181 20.42 -7.76 -29.69
N GLN A 182 19.09 -7.88 -29.61
CA GLN A 182 18.17 -7.64 -30.72
C GLN A 182 17.31 -6.42 -30.44
N ILE A 183 16.84 -5.79 -31.51
CA ILE A 183 15.88 -4.69 -31.41
C ILE A 183 14.48 -5.29 -31.25
N SER A 184 13.80 -4.93 -30.16
CA SER A 184 12.40 -5.32 -29.93
C SER A 184 11.49 -4.11 -29.91
N TYR A 185 10.29 -4.29 -30.47
CA TYR A 185 9.26 -3.27 -30.60
C TYR A 185 8.01 -3.69 -29.82
N THR A 186 7.46 -2.79 -29.01
CA THR A 186 6.14 -2.98 -28.41
C THR A 186 5.34 -1.68 -28.38
N LYS A 187 4.04 -1.79 -28.11
CA LYS A 187 3.13 -0.64 -28.03
C LYS A 187 2.21 -0.77 -26.82
N PHE A 188 2.02 0.33 -26.09
CA PHE A 188 0.96 0.49 -25.11
C PHE A 188 -0.11 1.42 -25.68
N LYS A 189 -1.37 1.01 -25.57
CA LYS A 189 -2.52 1.83 -25.94
C LYS A 189 -3.12 2.40 -24.66
N LEU A 190 -3.06 3.71 -24.50
CA LEU A 190 -3.67 4.39 -23.37
C LEU A 190 -5.06 4.85 -23.79
N GLU A 191 -6.05 4.01 -23.53
CA GLU A 191 -7.46 4.28 -23.82
C GLU A 191 -8.14 4.93 -22.61
N VAL A 192 -9.10 5.83 -22.88
CA VAL A 192 -9.91 6.46 -21.83
C VAL A 192 -11.36 5.96 -22.00
N PRO A 193 -11.97 5.41 -20.94
CA PRO A 193 -13.38 5.01 -20.99
C PRO A 193 -14.31 6.20 -21.31
N GLU A 194 -15.44 5.93 -21.96
CA GLU A 194 -16.41 6.97 -22.35
C GLU A 194 -17.02 7.72 -21.15
N ASN A 195 -17.11 7.07 -19.99
CA ASN A 195 -17.70 7.61 -18.76
C ASN A 195 -16.67 8.33 -17.85
N VAL A 196 -15.53 8.78 -18.39
CA VAL A 196 -14.51 9.48 -17.64
C VAL A 196 -14.98 10.89 -17.25
N VAL A 197 -14.61 11.31 -16.04
CA VAL A 197 -14.82 12.69 -15.59
C VAL A 197 -13.75 13.61 -16.19
N ASN A 198 -14.14 14.80 -16.64
CA ASN A 198 -13.21 15.77 -17.21
C ASN A 198 -12.07 16.11 -16.23
N ASP A 199 -10.85 16.20 -16.75
CA ASP A 199 -9.62 16.43 -15.99
C ASP A 199 -9.30 15.42 -14.90
N SER A 200 -10.00 14.27 -14.83
CA SER A 200 -9.72 13.20 -13.87
C SER A 200 -8.68 12.20 -14.36
N ALA A 201 -8.57 12.02 -15.69
CA ALA A 201 -7.69 11.04 -16.30
C ALA A 201 -6.22 11.33 -15.99
N ARG A 202 -5.50 10.32 -15.50
CA ARG A 202 -4.05 10.38 -15.24
C ARG A 202 -3.44 9.10 -15.80
N SER A 203 -2.27 9.21 -16.41
CA SER A 203 -1.51 8.07 -16.91
C SER A 203 -0.06 8.21 -16.48
N LEU A 204 0.51 7.08 -16.09
CA LEU A 204 1.87 6.93 -15.64
C LEU A 204 2.49 5.82 -16.49
N PHE A 205 3.71 6.05 -16.95
CA PHE A 205 4.52 5.01 -17.58
C PHE A 205 5.72 4.73 -16.67
N SER A 206 5.89 3.47 -16.30
CA SER A 206 6.94 3.05 -15.37
C SER A 206 7.82 1.97 -15.96
N VAL A 207 9.13 2.03 -15.68
CA VAL A 207 10.09 1.03 -16.16
C VAL A 207 11.00 0.57 -15.03
N SER A 208 11.28 -0.73 -15.00
CA SER A 208 12.22 -1.39 -14.09
C SER A 208 13.03 -2.46 -14.86
N GLY A 209 14.31 -2.62 -14.52
CA GLY A 209 15.15 -3.73 -14.99
C GLY A 209 15.02 -5.01 -14.16
N ASP A 210 14.26 -4.94 -13.08
CA ASP A 210 14.10 -6.00 -12.09
C ASP A 210 12.63 -6.44 -12.02
N MET A 211 12.39 -7.76 -11.99
CA MET A 211 11.06 -8.34 -11.94
C MET A 211 10.28 -7.96 -10.68
N MET A 212 11.00 -7.72 -9.59
CA MET A 212 10.46 -7.25 -8.32
C MET A 212 10.62 -5.74 -8.15
N GLY A 213 11.19 -5.01 -9.11
CA GLY A 213 11.46 -3.58 -8.96
C GLY A 213 10.22 -2.74 -8.70
N GLN A 214 9.05 -3.14 -9.23
CA GLN A 214 7.78 -2.51 -8.88
C GLN A 214 7.36 -2.77 -7.43
N ALA A 215 7.55 -4.00 -6.94
CA ALA A 215 7.22 -4.35 -5.56
C ALA A 215 8.21 -3.72 -4.56
N ALA A 216 9.50 -3.68 -4.93
CA ALA A 216 10.58 -3.13 -4.13
C ALA A 216 10.53 -1.60 -4.08
N SER A 217 10.30 -0.92 -5.20
CA SER A 217 10.31 0.56 -5.26
C SER A 217 9.07 1.20 -4.63
N ASN A 218 7.96 0.47 -4.51
CA ASN A 218 6.75 0.94 -3.85
C ASN A 218 6.82 0.78 -2.32
N PHE A 219 7.87 1.35 -1.73
CA PHE A 219 8.12 1.31 -0.29
C PHE A 219 6.93 1.81 0.53
N ASP A 220 6.18 2.78 0.02
CA ASP A 220 5.05 3.40 0.72
C ASP A 220 3.73 2.62 0.64
N HIS A 221 3.66 1.59 -0.21
CA HIS A 221 2.45 0.78 -0.41
C HIS A 221 2.61 -0.73 -0.18
N LEU A 222 3.83 -1.29 -0.29
CA LEU A 222 4.11 -2.70 0.06
C LEU A 222 5.03 -2.88 1.28
N ILE A 223 6.00 -1.99 1.49
CA ILE A 223 6.82 -1.93 2.74
C ILE A 223 6.12 -0.98 3.74
N VAL A 224 4.87 -1.32 4.04
CA VAL A 224 3.98 -0.53 4.88
C VAL A 224 4.01 -1.06 6.30
N LEU A 225 3.86 -0.13 7.24
CA LEU A 225 3.63 -0.45 8.64
C LEU A 225 2.39 -1.37 8.76
N PRO A 226 2.54 -2.60 9.28
CA PRO A 226 1.41 -3.49 9.48
C PRO A 226 0.40 -2.89 10.46
N THR A 227 -0.83 -2.73 9.99
CA THR A 227 -1.97 -2.09 10.68
C THR A 227 -3.29 -2.66 10.15
N GLY A 228 -4.39 -2.41 10.85
CA GLY A 228 -5.72 -2.90 10.53
C GLY A 228 -6.11 -4.07 11.44
N CYS A 229 -7.10 -4.86 11.02
CA CYS A 229 -7.49 -6.07 11.73
C CYS A 229 -6.41 -7.16 11.67
N GLY A 230 -6.57 -8.25 12.45
CA GLY A 230 -5.55 -9.30 12.57
C GLY A 230 -5.12 -9.92 11.23
N GLU A 231 -6.03 -10.07 10.26
CA GLU A 231 -5.69 -10.58 8.91
C GLU A 231 -4.94 -9.53 8.08
N GLN A 232 -5.40 -8.27 8.06
CA GLN A 232 -4.74 -7.19 7.29
C GLN A 232 -3.34 -6.90 7.83
N ASN A 233 -3.17 -6.93 9.15
CA ASN A 233 -1.88 -6.79 9.80
C ASN A 233 -0.93 -7.91 9.37
N MET A 234 -1.38 -9.18 9.40
CA MET A 234 -0.54 -10.30 8.95
C MET A 234 -0.21 -10.27 7.47
N ALA A 235 -1.15 -9.90 6.60
CA ALA A 235 -0.88 -9.81 5.17
C ALA A 235 0.24 -8.80 4.89
N LYS A 236 0.16 -7.60 5.48
CA LYS A 236 1.21 -6.58 5.37
C LYS A 236 2.55 -7.07 5.94
N LEU A 237 2.53 -7.76 7.08
CA LEU A 237 3.73 -8.32 7.70
C LEU A 237 4.39 -9.35 6.76
N MET A 238 3.63 -10.29 6.19
CA MET A 238 4.15 -11.29 5.28
C MET A 238 4.63 -10.68 3.95
N SER A 239 3.99 -9.62 3.44
CA SER A 239 4.51 -8.88 2.28
C SER A 239 5.87 -8.24 2.57
N ASN A 240 6.06 -7.65 3.76
CA ASN A 240 7.36 -7.12 4.18
C ASN A 240 8.43 -8.24 4.23
N ILE A 241 8.08 -9.45 4.70
CA ILE A 241 8.99 -10.61 4.71
C ILE A 241 9.37 -11.02 3.29
N ALA A 242 8.39 -11.20 2.39
CA ALA A 242 8.64 -11.64 1.02
C ALA A 242 9.57 -10.68 0.26
N VAL A 243 9.37 -9.36 0.43
CA VAL A 243 10.25 -8.34 -0.17
C VAL A 243 11.63 -8.36 0.49
N TYR A 244 11.72 -8.51 1.82
CA TYR A 244 13.00 -8.61 2.51
C TYR A 244 13.83 -9.81 2.06
N GLU A 245 13.22 -11.00 1.99
CA GLU A 245 13.86 -12.23 1.54
C GLU A 245 14.40 -12.10 0.12
N TYR A 246 13.63 -11.47 -0.77
CA TYR A 246 14.07 -11.17 -2.12
C TYR A 246 15.32 -10.27 -2.12
N LEU A 247 15.22 -9.08 -1.51
CA LEU A 247 16.30 -8.08 -1.53
C LEU A 247 17.59 -8.59 -0.86
N GLN A 248 17.44 -9.41 0.18
CA GLN A 248 18.56 -10.04 0.85
C GLN A 248 19.22 -11.10 -0.03
N ALA A 249 18.43 -11.97 -0.69
CA ALA A 249 18.95 -13.01 -1.56
C ALA A 249 19.63 -12.44 -2.83
N THR A 250 19.10 -11.35 -3.40
CA THR A 250 19.71 -10.66 -4.55
C THR A 250 20.82 -9.69 -4.19
N LYS A 251 21.08 -9.48 -2.88
CA LYS A 251 22.07 -8.52 -2.36
C LYS A 251 21.82 -7.07 -2.82
N GLN A 252 20.55 -6.71 -2.99
CA GLN A 252 20.12 -5.36 -3.40
C GLN A 252 19.60 -4.52 -2.22
N ILE A 253 19.59 -5.06 -1.00
CA ILE A 253 19.08 -4.35 0.17
C ILE A 253 20.02 -3.25 0.64
N ASP A 254 19.50 -2.02 0.78
CA ASP A 254 20.21 -0.91 1.41
C ASP A 254 19.87 -0.80 2.92
N SER A 255 20.77 -0.20 3.70
CA SER A 255 20.63 -0.14 5.17
C SER A 255 19.38 0.64 5.65
N LYS A 256 18.92 1.64 4.88
CA LYS A 256 17.73 2.43 5.25
C LYS A 256 16.46 1.61 5.03
N THR A 257 16.37 0.91 3.91
CA THR A 257 15.28 -0.02 3.60
C THR A 257 15.24 -1.17 4.58
N GLU A 258 16.38 -1.77 4.89
CA GLU A 258 16.49 -2.83 5.90
C GLU A 258 15.98 -2.37 7.26
N ALA A 259 16.45 -1.22 7.76
CA ALA A 259 16.00 -0.69 9.04
C ALA A 259 14.48 -0.42 9.07
N ARG A 260 13.91 0.07 7.95
CA ARG A 260 12.47 0.28 7.79
C ARG A 260 11.70 -1.04 7.84
N ILE A 261 12.13 -2.06 7.08
CA ILE A 261 11.46 -3.37 7.08
C ILE A 261 11.54 -4.01 8.47
N LEU A 262 12.70 -4.02 9.12
CA LEU A 262 12.85 -4.58 10.46
C LEU A 262 11.99 -3.85 11.50
N ARG A 263 11.86 -2.52 11.39
CA ARG A 263 10.93 -1.73 12.22
C ARG A 263 9.47 -2.14 11.96
N ASN A 264 9.09 -2.31 10.70
CA ASN A 264 7.75 -2.76 10.31
C ASN A 264 7.44 -4.15 10.85
N LEU A 265 8.37 -5.11 10.74
CA LEU A 265 8.21 -6.46 11.27
C LEU A 265 8.03 -6.45 12.79
N LYS A 266 8.86 -5.70 13.53
CA LYS A 266 8.75 -5.55 15.00
C LYS A 266 7.39 -4.95 15.40
N SER A 267 6.98 -3.88 14.73
CA SER A 267 5.72 -3.19 15.01
C SER A 267 4.52 -4.05 14.66
N GLY A 268 4.58 -4.76 13.53
CA GLY A 268 3.53 -5.68 13.09
C GLY A 268 3.38 -6.88 14.01
N HIS A 269 4.49 -7.47 14.48
CA HIS A 269 4.46 -8.51 15.50
C HIS A 269 3.78 -8.01 16.79
N GLN A 270 4.19 -6.85 17.30
CA GLN A 270 3.58 -6.28 18.50
C GLN A 270 2.09 -5.96 18.33
N ASN A 271 1.68 -5.48 17.15
CA ASN A 271 0.27 -5.28 16.81
C ASN A 271 -0.50 -6.61 16.73
N GLN A 272 0.12 -7.67 16.18
CA GLN A 272 -0.54 -8.96 16.05
C GLN A 272 -0.87 -9.60 17.40
N LEU A 273 -0.03 -9.38 18.42
CA LEU A 273 -0.25 -9.90 19.77
C LEU A 273 -1.55 -9.40 20.42
N LYS A 274 -2.09 -8.25 19.99
CA LYS A 274 -3.41 -7.74 20.44
C LYS A 274 -4.57 -8.66 20.07
N TYR A 275 -4.37 -9.51 19.06
CA TYR A 275 -5.35 -10.45 18.53
C TYR A 275 -5.21 -11.87 19.08
N ARG A 276 -4.22 -12.11 19.97
CA ARG A 276 -3.90 -13.42 20.54
C ARG A 276 -4.77 -13.73 21.76
N ALA A 277 -5.37 -14.91 21.78
CA ALA A 277 -6.08 -15.46 22.92
C ALA A 277 -5.16 -16.25 23.86
N ARG A 278 -5.62 -16.53 25.09
CA ARG A 278 -4.84 -17.25 26.12
C ARG A 278 -4.44 -18.67 25.72
N ASN A 279 -5.25 -19.33 24.90
CA ASN A 279 -4.99 -20.67 24.38
C ASN A 279 -4.04 -20.69 23.15
N GLY A 280 -3.48 -19.54 22.77
CA GLY A 280 -2.56 -19.42 21.63
C GLY A 280 -3.23 -19.21 20.26
N SER A 281 -4.56 -19.22 20.18
CA SER A 281 -5.30 -18.91 18.94
C SER A 281 -5.34 -17.40 18.65
N TYR A 282 -5.61 -17.04 17.40
CA TYR A 282 -5.79 -15.66 16.97
C TYR A 282 -7.21 -15.43 16.43
N SER A 283 -7.74 -14.25 16.66
CA SER A 283 -9.04 -13.81 16.11
C SER A 283 -8.87 -12.54 15.27
N VAL A 284 -9.78 -12.32 14.31
CA VAL A 284 -9.68 -11.17 13.39
C VAL A 284 -9.79 -9.83 14.11
N TRP A 285 -10.64 -9.78 15.14
CA TRP A 285 -10.97 -8.55 15.87
C TRP A 285 -10.29 -8.45 17.24
N GLY A 286 -9.75 -9.55 17.76
CA GLY A 286 -9.11 -9.58 19.08
C GLY A 286 -10.12 -9.48 20.23
N GLY A 287 -9.59 -9.24 21.43
CA GLY A 287 -10.39 -9.02 22.64
C GLY A 287 -11.03 -10.28 23.23
N GLN A 288 -11.77 -10.09 24.32
CA GLN A 288 -12.37 -11.15 25.13
C GLN A 288 -13.47 -11.95 24.40
N TRP A 289 -14.09 -11.36 23.37
CA TRP A 289 -15.20 -11.93 22.61
C TRP A 289 -14.81 -12.31 21.18
N GLY A 290 -13.54 -12.16 20.81
CA GLY A 290 -13.05 -12.48 19.47
C GLY A 290 -13.14 -13.99 19.22
N GLN A 291 -13.94 -14.39 18.22
CA GLN A 291 -14.04 -15.79 17.82
C GLN A 291 -12.72 -16.25 17.20
N PRO A 292 -12.14 -17.39 17.64
CA PRO A 292 -10.87 -17.87 17.13
C PRO A 292 -11.02 -18.26 15.65
N SER A 293 -10.03 -17.86 14.84
CA SER A 293 -9.92 -18.27 13.44
C SER A 293 -8.68 -19.15 13.30
N SER A 294 -8.93 -20.44 13.10
CA SER A 294 -7.89 -21.44 12.83
C SER A 294 -7.07 -21.09 11.59
N PHE A 295 -7.69 -20.52 10.55
CA PHE A 295 -7.00 -20.00 9.36
C PHE A 295 -6.03 -18.88 9.71
N LEU A 296 -6.51 -17.81 10.37
CA LEU A 296 -5.65 -16.70 10.79
C LEU A 296 -4.55 -17.19 11.73
N THR A 297 -4.87 -18.11 12.64
CA THR A 297 -3.90 -18.68 13.59
C THR A 297 -2.75 -19.38 12.85
N ALA A 298 -3.05 -20.16 11.81
CA ALA A 298 -2.04 -20.80 10.98
C ALA A 298 -1.23 -19.79 10.14
N MET A 299 -1.88 -18.77 9.58
CA MET A 299 -1.21 -17.67 8.87
C MET A 299 -0.23 -16.92 9.80
N VAL A 300 -0.67 -16.62 11.03
CA VAL A 300 0.16 -15.96 12.05
C VAL A 300 1.34 -16.84 12.42
N TYR A 301 1.12 -18.13 12.67
CA TYR A 301 2.20 -19.07 12.97
C TYR A 301 3.24 -19.10 11.85
N GLN A 302 2.80 -19.27 10.60
CA GLN A 302 3.68 -19.28 9.44
C GLN A 302 4.47 -17.97 9.31
N GLY A 303 3.79 -16.82 9.35
CA GLY A 303 4.43 -15.51 9.20
C GLY A 303 5.42 -15.20 10.32
N LEU A 304 5.07 -15.51 11.57
CA LEU A 304 5.97 -15.30 12.71
C LEU A 304 7.14 -16.29 12.74
N ARG A 305 6.95 -17.53 12.27
CA ARG A 305 8.05 -18.48 12.06
C ARG A 305 9.06 -17.92 11.06
N GLN A 306 8.60 -17.36 9.94
CA GLN A 306 9.48 -16.71 8.96
C GLN A 306 10.14 -15.45 9.56
N ALA A 307 9.37 -14.61 10.26
CA ALA A 307 9.86 -13.39 10.89
C ALA A 307 10.95 -13.64 11.96
N LYS A 308 10.91 -14.79 12.65
CA LYS A 308 11.87 -15.18 13.69
C LYS A 308 13.33 -15.16 13.20
N ASN A 309 13.57 -15.31 11.90
CA ASN A 309 14.90 -15.21 11.32
C ASN A 309 15.48 -13.78 11.38
N TYR A 310 14.63 -12.76 11.56
CA TYR A 310 15.00 -11.34 11.42
C TYR A 310 14.66 -10.51 12.67
N ILE A 311 13.67 -10.94 13.46
CA ILE A 311 13.22 -10.25 14.67
C ILE A 311 13.04 -11.25 15.82
N PHE A 312 13.04 -10.73 17.05
CA PHE A 312 12.70 -11.53 18.22
C PHE A 312 11.21 -11.91 18.19
N VAL A 313 10.94 -13.21 18.28
CA VAL A 313 9.61 -13.81 18.43
C VAL A 313 9.69 -14.76 19.61
N ASP A 314 8.74 -14.64 20.54
CA ASP A 314 8.70 -15.47 21.75
C ASP A 314 8.36 -16.94 21.42
N ASP A 315 9.22 -17.85 21.88
CA ASP A 315 9.11 -19.27 21.60
C ASP A 315 7.96 -19.93 22.35
N ALA A 316 7.73 -19.56 23.62
CA ALA A 316 6.58 -20.03 24.36
C ALA A 316 5.27 -19.63 23.66
N GLY A 317 5.26 -18.39 23.13
CA GLY A 317 4.24 -17.85 22.27
C GLY A 317 3.89 -18.75 21.07
N GLN A 318 4.91 -19.04 20.26
CA GLN A 318 4.81 -19.88 19.07
C GLN A 318 4.42 -21.32 19.38
N SER A 319 5.00 -21.94 20.42
CA SER A 319 4.69 -23.31 20.82
C SER A 319 3.22 -23.48 21.25
N ALA A 320 2.66 -22.52 22.00
CA ALA A 320 1.25 -22.56 22.36
C ALA A 320 0.33 -22.45 21.13
N THR A 321 0.69 -21.60 20.16
CA THR A 321 -0.05 -21.48 18.89
C THR A 321 0.06 -22.75 18.05
N LEU A 322 1.25 -23.37 17.99
CA LEU A 322 1.46 -24.65 17.30
C LEU A 322 0.61 -25.77 17.91
N ASN A 323 0.61 -25.91 19.23
CA ASN A 323 -0.17 -26.93 19.93
C ASN A 323 -1.66 -26.77 19.64
N TYR A 324 -2.19 -25.54 19.72
CA TYR A 324 -3.58 -25.24 19.35
C TYR A 324 -3.93 -25.71 17.93
N LEU A 325 -3.04 -25.51 16.96
CA LEU A 325 -3.24 -25.93 15.58
C LEU A 325 -3.15 -27.46 15.42
N ILE A 326 -2.16 -28.11 16.03
CA ILE A 326 -1.98 -29.58 15.98
C ILE A 326 -3.17 -30.31 16.62
N ASP A 327 -3.70 -29.76 17.72
CA ASP A 327 -4.86 -30.33 18.43
C ASP A 327 -6.16 -30.20 17.63
N SER A 328 -6.19 -29.33 16.61
CA SER A 328 -7.34 -29.22 15.71
C SER A 328 -7.42 -30.35 14.67
N GLN A 329 -6.38 -31.18 14.54
CA GLN A 329 -6.35 -32.32 13.63
C GLN A 329 -7.19 -33.48 14.16
N ASN A 330 -8.14 -33.96 13.35
CA ASN A 330 -8.91 -35.14 13.66
C ASN A 330 -8.04 -36.41 13.51
N ILE A 331 -7.90 -37.18 14.59
CA ILE A 331 -7.02 -38.36 14.64
C ILE A 331 -7.54 -39.51 13.74
N THR A 332 -8.86 -39.59 13.50
CA THR A 332 -9.47 -40.66 12.71
C THR A 332 -9.37 -40.39 11.21
N THR A 333 -9.75 -39.18 10.78
CA THR A 333 -9.76 -38.80 9.36
C THR A 333 -8.43 -38.21 8.89
N GLY A 334 -7.59 -37.72 9.80
CA GLY A 334 -6.37 -36.97 9.49
C GLY A 334 -6.59 -35.51 9.10
N CYS A 335 -7.84 -35.10 8.87
CA CYS A 335 -8.19 -33.75 8.43
C CYS A 335 -8.08 -32.72 9.57
N PHE A 336 -7.68 -31.50 9.24
CA PHE A 336 -7.75 -30.37 10.17
C PHE A 336 -9.16 -29.79 10.20
N ASN A 337 -9.68 -29.56 11.41
CA ASN A 337 -11.02 -29.02 11.59
C ASN A 337 -11.01 -27.49 11.46
N ARG A 338 -11.87 -26.95 10.59
CA ARG A 338 -12.03 -25.51 10.42
C ARG A 338 -12.80 -24.92 11.61
N VAL A 339 -12.19 -23.95 12.28
CA VAL A 339 -12.78 -23.14 13.36
C VAL A 339 -12.78 -21.67 12.98
N GLY A 340 -13.93 -21.01 13.14
CA GLY A 340 -14.12 -19.58 12.86
C GLY A 340 -14.35 -19.24 11.38
N SER A 341 -14.55 -17.94 11.13
CA SER A 341 -14.70 -17.40 9.78
C SER A 341 -13.35 -17.19 9.11
N ILE A 342 -13.31 -17.42 7.80
CA ILE A 342 -12.18 -17.11 6.92
C ILE A 342 -12.61 -15.92 6.05
N TYR A 343 -11.91 -14.79 6.12
CA TYR A 343 -12.25 -13.63 5.28
C TYR A 343 -11.39 -13.54 4.00
N SER A 344 -10.39 -14.42 3.83
CA SER A 344 -9.66 -14.59 2.56
C SER A 344 -10.58 -15.06 1.42
N TRP A 345 -10.59 -14.35 0.29
CA TRP A 345 -11.57 -14.52 -0.79
C TRP A 345 -11.55 -15.89 -1.50
N GLY A 346 -10.36 -16.47 -1.73
CA GLY A 346 -10.20 -17.80 -2.36
C GLY A 346 -10.70 -18.95 -1.46
N LEU A 347 -10.46 -18.84 -0.15
CA LEU A 347 -10.94 -19.80 0.84
C LEU A 347 -12.38 -19.53 1.30
N ARG A 348 -12.90 -18.33 1.08
CA ARG A 348 -14.30 -17.95 1.39
C ARG A 348 -15.29 -18.61 0.43
N ARG A 349 -14.95 -18.78 -0.86
CA ARG A 349 -15.84 -19.44 -1.86
C ARG A 349 -15.98 -20.96 -1.64
N LEU A 350 -15.22 -21.56 -0.73
CA LEU A 350 -15.29 -22.97 -0.35
C LEU A 350 -16.42 -23.20 0.69
N GLU A 351 -17.63 -22.75 0.36
CA GLU A 351 -18.74 -22.52 1.30
C GLU A 351 -19.48 -23.80 1.77
N SER A 352 -19.19 -24.98 1.21
CA SER A 352 -19.68 -26.25 1.78
C SER A 352 -18.61 -26.92 2.65
N ALA A 353 -18.94 -27.22 3.91
CA ALA A 353 -18.01 -27.79 4.89
C ALA A 353 -17.57 -29.24 4.60
N SER A 354 -18.28 -29.96 3.72
CA SER A 354 -17.98 -31.37 3.41
C SER A 354 -16.95 -31.53 2.29
N ASP A 355 -16.94 -30.62 1.30
CA ASP A 355 -16.18 -30.73 0.04
C ASP A 355 -14.82 -30.00 0.07
N THR A 356 -14.48 -29.42 1.21
CA THR A 356 -13.38 -28.43 1.33
C THR A 356 -12.37 -28.77 2.43
N ARG A 357 -12.58 -29.91 3.12
CA ARG A 357 -11.71 -30.41 4.21
C ARG A 357 -10.30 -30.73 3.75
N GLY A 358 -10.13 -31.27 2.55
CA GLY A 358 -8.82 -31.59 1.98
C GLY A 358 -8.03 -30.31 1.66
N SER A 359 -8.62 -29.34 0.96
CA SER A 359 -7.97 -28.06 0.61
C SER A 359 -7.55 -27.27 1.85
N TYR A 360 -8.41 -27.26 2.87
CA TYR A 360 -8.07 -26.64 4.16
C TYR A 360 -6.94 -27.38 4.88
N THR A 361 -6.93 -28.71 4.83
CA THR A 361 -5.84 -29.53 5.36
C THR A 361 -4.53 -29.30 4.60
N ALA A 362 -4.59 -29.12 3.28
CA ALA A 362 -3.43 -28.76 2.47
C ALA A 362 -2.87 -27.38 2.88
N TYR A 363 -3.73 -26.39 3.13
CA TYR A 363 -3.29 -25.10 3.69
C TYR A 363 -2.58 -25.26 5.03
N MET A 364 -3.13 -26.07 5.94
CA MET A 364 -2.50 -26.36 7.23
C MET A 364 -1.14 -27.02 7.09
N LEU A 365 -1.00 -27.96 6.16
CA LEU A 365 0.28 -28.62 5.85
C LEU A 365 1.34 -27.64 5.33
N VAL A 366 0.93 -26.64 4.53
CA VAL A 366 1.81 -25.55 4.07
C VAL A 366 2.22 -24.64 5.23
N ALA A 367 1.24 -24.15 6.00
CA ALA A 367 1.50 -23.24 7.11
C ALA A 367 2.40 -23.88 8.20
N LEU A 368 2.16 -25.16 8.51
CA LEU A 368 2.87 -25.92 9.54
C LEU A 368 4.10 -26.66 9.01
N GLN A 369 4.56 -26.36 7.80
CA GLN A 369 5.75 -26.98 7.22
C GLN A 369 6.97 -26.91 8.16
N GLY A 370 7.61 -28.05 8.44
CA GLY A 370 8.78 -28.11 9.31
C GLY A 370 8.51 -27.80 10.79
N ALA A 371 7.24 -27.69 11.20
CA ALA A 371 6.83 -27.56 12.60
C ALA A 371 6.23 -28.86 13.16
N ILE A 372 5.70 -29.73 12.29
CA ILE A 372 5.22 -31.06 12.67
C ILE A 372 6.31 -32.07 12.32
N ASP A 373 6.91 -32.69 13.33
CA ASP A 373 7.90 -33.78 13.15
C ASP A 373 7.25 -35.17 13.07
N ASP A 374 5.99 -35.28 13.50
CA ASP A 374 5.23 -36.52 13.47
C ASP A 374 4.83 -36.90 12.03
N LYS A 375 5.64 -37.78 11.42
CA LYS A 375 5.42 -38.32 10.08
C LYS A 375 4.06 -38.99 9.92
N HIS A 376 3.53 -39.61 10.98
CA HIS A 376 2.24 -40.30 10.91
C HIS A 376 1.08 -39.29 10.84
N ARG A 377 1.16 -38.17 11.57
CA ARG A 377 0.21 -37.05 11.43
C ARG A 377 0.23 -36.43 10.05
N ILE A 378 1.42 -36.21 9.48
CA ILE A 378 1.59 -35.68 8.12
C ILE A 378 0.97 -36.65 7.10
N HIS A 379 1.29 -37.95 7.21
CA HIS A 379 0.76 -38.96 6.31
C HIS A 379 -0.77 -39.01 6.35
N LYS A 380 -1.38 -39.02 7.55
CA LYS A 380 -2.85 -38.96 7.69
C LYS A 380 -3.45 -37.69 7.12
N ALA A 381 -2.81 -36.54 7.28
CA ALA A 381 -3.26 -35.30 6.67
C ALA A 381 -3.23 -35.37 5.14
N LEU A 382 -2.16 -35.92 4.54
CA LEU A 382 -2.07 -36.14 3.10
C LEU A 382 -3.15 -37.11 2.59
N LEU A 383 -3.47 -38.16 3.35
CA LEU A 383 -4.59 -39.05 3.03
C LEU A 383 -5.94 -38.30 3.03
N CYS A 384 -6.14 -37.38 3.98
CA CYS A 384 -7.33 -36.51 3.96
C CYS A 384 -7.39 -35.64 2.70
N VAL A 385 -6.26 -35.05 2.28
CA VAL A 385 -6.19 -34.27 1.03
C VAL A 385 -6.53 -35.16 -0.16
N GLN A 386 -5.96 -36.36 -0.25
CA GLN A 386 -6.24 -37.34 -1.31
C GLN A 386 -7.70 -37.81 -1.38
N ALA A 387 -8.38 -37.87 -0.23
CA ALA A 387 -9.77 -38.29 -0.17
C ALA A 387 -10.76 -37.28 -0.77
N GLN A 388 -10.35 -36.03 -0.98
CA GLN A 388 -11.20 -35.01 -1.58
C GLN A 388 -11.40 -35.27 -3.08
N LYS A 389 -12.66 -35.27 -3.50
CA LYS A 389 -13.08 -35.41 -4.91
C LYS A 389 -13.38 -34.03 -5.49
N ASN A 390 -13.37 -33.91 -6.81
CA ASN A 390 -13.77 -32.70 -7.55
C ASN A 390 -13.08 -31.42 -7.07
N MET A 391 -11.76 -31.48 -6.85
CA MET A 391 -10.98 -30.32 -6.40
C MET A 391 -11.09 -29.15 -7.38
N SER A 392 -11.21 -27.93 -6.85
CA SER A 392 -11.08 -26.69 -7.62
C SER A 392 -9.63 -26.50 -8.11
N PRO A 393 -9.37 -25.62 -9.09
CA PRO A 393 -8.01 -25.30 -9.53
C PRO A 393 -7.13 -24.83 -8.37
N HIS A 394 -7.67 -23.95 -7.52
CA HIS A 394 -7.02 -23.48 -6.29
C HIS A 394 -6.64 -24.63 -5.36
N ALA A 395 -7.59 -25.54 -5.10
CA ALA A 395 -7.37 -26.70 -4.26
C ALA A 395 -6.28 -27.63 -4.81
N LEU A 396 -6.25 -27.85 -6.12
CA LEU A 396 -5.21 -28.65 -6.79
C LEU A 396 -3.83 -28.00 -6.65
N ALA A 397 -3.70 -26.70 -6.95
CA ALA A 397 -2.44 -25.99 -6.84
C ALA A 397 -1.90 -25.96 -5.41
N LEU A 398 -2.78 -25.69 -4.43
CA LEU A 398 -2.41 -25.70 -3.01
C LEU A 398 -2.02 -27.10 -2.53
N SER A 399 -2.75 -28.15 -2.96
CA SER A 399 -2.45 -29.54 -2.60
C SER A 399 -1.15 -30.01 -3.23
N ALA A 400 -0.86 -29.60 -4.48
CA ALA A 400 0.42 -29.83 -5.13
C ALA A 400 1.57 -29.21 -4.34
N TYR A 401 1.41 -27.95 -3.90
CA TYR A 401 2.43 -27.28 -3.10
C TYR A 401 2.63 -27.98 -1.75
N ALA A 402 1.55 -28.31 -1.05
CA ALA A 402 1.62 -29.06 0.21
C ALA A 402 2.37 -30.40 0.04
N ALA A 403 2.02 -31.19 -0.99
CA ALA A 403 2.66 -32.46 -1.28
C ALA A 403 4.16 -32.30 -1.59
N ALA A 404 4.53 -31.28 -2.39
CA ALA A 404 5.92 -30.99 -2.73
C ALA A 404 6.75 -30.63 -1.48
N LEU A 405 6.21 -29.81 -0.57
CA LEU A 405 6.89 -29.43 0.67
C LEU A 405 7.13 -30.63 1.61
N HIS A 406 6.24 -31.61 1.59
CA HIS A 406 6.34 -32.85 2.39
C HIS A 406 7.02 -33.99 1.62
N LYS A 407 7.67 -33.70 0.49
CA LYS A 407 8.47 -34.63 -0.34
C LYS A 407 7.69 -35.79 -0.95
N ASP A 408 6.38 -35.65 -1.11
CA ASP A 408 5.56 -36.59 -1.88
C ASP A 408 5.49 -36.12 -3.35
N ASN A 409 6.59 -36.33 -4.06
CA ASN A 409 6.76 -35.85 -5.44
C ASN A 409 5.74 -36.49 -6.41
N SER A 410 5.35 -37.73 -6.16
CA SER A 410 4.35 -38.45 -6.97
C SER A 410 2.99 -37.76 -6.87
N LEU A 411 2.56 -37.48 -5.63
CA LEU A 411 1.29 -36.80 -5.39
C LEU A 411 1.31 -35.34 -5.88
N ALA A 412 2.42 -34.64 -5.68
CA ALA A 412 2.60 -33.28 -6.19
C ALA A 412 2.48 -33.21 -7.72
N THR A 413 3.13 -34.14 -8.42
CA THR A 413 3.09 -34.24 -9.89
C THR A 413 1.68 -34.54 -10.37
N LYS A 414 0.99 -35.49 -9.72
CA LYS A 414 -0.41 -35.81 -10.03
C LYS A 414 -1.31 -34.58 -9.93
N TYR A 415 -1.25 -33.81 -8.84
CA TYR A 415 -2.08 -32.62 -8.69
C TYR A 415 -1.74 -31.50 -9.68
N LEU A 416 -0.47 -31.36 -10.06
CA LEU A 416 -0.05 -30.42 -11.11
C LEU A 416 -0.54 -30.87 -12.50
N ASP A 417 -0.56 -32.18 -12.76
CA ASP A 417 -1.10 -32.73 -14.01
C ASP A 417 -2.62 -32.54 -14.08
N ASP A 418 -3.35 -32.82 -13.00
CA ASP A 418 -4.79 -32.55 -12.89
C ASP A 418 -5.10 -31.05 -13.06
N LEU A 419 -4.21 -30.16 -12.59
CA LEU A 419 -4.36 -28.71 -12.73
C LEU A 419 -4.26 -28.23 -14.19
N LYS A 420 -3.57 -28.97 -15.08
CA LYS A 420 -3.41 -28.59 -16.50
C LYS A 420 -4.73 -28.47 -17.25
N VAL A 421 -5.79 -29.13 -16.78
CA VAL A 421 -7.15 -28.99 -17.34
C VAL A 421 -7.65 -27.54 -17.27
N PHE A 422 -7.14 -26.77 -16.31
CA PHE A 422 -7.47 -25.36 -16.10
C PHE A 422 -6.40 -24.40 -16.66
N GLU A 423 -5.43 -24.91 -17.44
CA GLU A 423 -4.40 -24.08 -18.07
C GLU A 423 -5.04 -23.15 -19.12
N ASN A 424 -4.72 -21.86 -19.02
CA ASN A 424 -5.15 -20.83 -19.95
C ASN A 424 -3.94 -20.13 -20.58
N ASN A 425 -3.93 -20.14 -21.91
CA ASN A 425 -2.86 -19.61 -22.78
C ASN A 425 -3.36 -18.44 -23.65
N LYS A 426 -4.34 -17.67 -23.15
CA LYS A 426 -4.96 -16.54 -23.87
C LYS A 426 -3.95 -15.48 -24.33
N PHE A 427 -2.85 -15.33 -23.62
CA PHE A 427 -1.80 -14.35 -23.94
C PHE A 427 -0.54 -15.08 -24.43
N PRO A 428 0.12 -14.60 -25.51
CA PRO A 428 1.37 -15.18 -25.99
C PRO A 428 2.44 -15.24 -24.89
N ASP A 429 3.16 -16.37 -24.82
CA ASP A 429 4.22 -16.65 -23.86
C ASP A 429 3.85 -16.50 -22.37
N GLN A 430 2.55 -16.60 -22.06
CA GLN A 430 2.00 -16.47 -20.72
C GLN A 430 1.07 -17.64 -20.42
N LYS A 431 1.07 -18.06 -19.15
CA LYS A 431 0.23 -19.16 -18.66
C LYS A 431 -0.42 -18.77 -17.35
N PHE A 432 -1.66 -19.19 -17.13
CA PHE A 432 -2.30 -19.09 -15.83
C PHE A 432 -3.33 -20.20 -15.64
N TYR A 433 -3.80 -20.36 -14.40
CA TYR A 433 -4.76 -21.41 -14.05
C TYR A 433 -6.03 -20.79 -13.51
N ALA A 434 -7.16 -21.04 -14.17
CA ALA A 434 -8.46 -20.50 -13.77
C ALA A 434 -9.61 -21.38 -14.25
N LYS A 435 -10.72 -21.38 -13.51
CA LYS A 435 -11.95 -22.06 -13.92
C LYS A 435 -12.72 -21.28 -15.01
N ASP A 436 -12.70 -19.95 -14.91
CA ASP A 436 -13.35 -19.02 -15.85
C ASP A 436 -12.32 -18.02 -16.38
N ASP A 437 -12.58 -17.37 -17.52
CA ASP A 437 -11.69 -16.39 -18.19
C ASP A 437 -11.56 -15.04 -17.42
N THR A 438 -11.75 -15.06 -16.11
CA THR A 438 -11.69 -13.87 -15.25
C THR A 438 -10.31 -13.77 -14.60
N SER A 439 -9.68 -12.59 -14.73
CA SER A 439 -8.48 -12.25 -13.97
C SER A 439 -8.85 -11.88 -12.53
N SER A 440 -9.34 -12.87 -11.80
CA SER A 440 -9.75 -12.74 -10.40
C SER A 440 -8.58 -13.04 -9.45
N SER A 441 -8.72 -12.58 -8.21
CA SER A 441 -7.79 -12.88 -7.11
C SER A 441 -7.50 -14.38 -6.95
N ASP A 442 -8.49 -15.24 -7.24
CA ASP A 442 -8.38 -16.70 -7.18
C ASP A 442 -7.40 -17.27 -8.22
N ALA A 443 -7.42 -16.74 -9.44
CA ALA A 443 -6.49 -17.15 -10.49
C ALA A 443 -5.04 -16.75 -10.15
N ILE A 444 -4.85 -15.58 -9.54
CA ILE A 444 -3.54 -15.11 -9.07
C ILE A 444 -2.99 -16.04 -7.99
N GLU A 445 -3.79 -16.33 -6.96
CA GLU A 445 -3.38 -17.22 -5.87
C GLU A 445 -3.12 -18.66 -6.37
N THR A 446 -4.00 -19.20 -7.23
CA THR A 446 -3.83 -20.52 -7.84
C THR A 446 -2.55 -20.62 -8.65
N SER A 447 -2.30 -19.66 -9.55
CA SER A 447 -1.08 -19.62 -10.34
C SER A 447 0.16 -19.44 -9.47
N ALA A 448 0.11 -18.62 -8.43
CA ALA A 448 1.22 -18.44 -7.51
C ALA A 448 1.55 -19.72 -6.71
N TYR A 449 0.55 -20.48 -6.24
CA TYR A 449 0.79 -21.80 -5.64
C TYR A 449 1.35 -22.81 -6.64
N ALA A 450 0.90 -22.80 -7.89
CA ALA A 450 1.46 -23.66 -8.93
C ALA A 450 2.96 -23.34 -9.16
N VAL A 451 3.33 -22.05 -9.18
CA VAL A 451 4.73 -21.62 -9.22
C VAL A 451 5.51 -22.17 -8.01
N LEU A 452 5.00 -21.97 -6.79
CA LEU A 452 5.65 -22.46 -5.57
C LEU A 452 5.80 -23.99 -5.55
N ALA A 453 4.80 -24.73 -6.01
CA ALA A 453 4.84 -26.18 -6.14
C ALA A 453 5.92 -26.63 -7.13
N GLN A 454 5.98 -26.02 -8.32
CA GLN A 454 6.99 -26.33 -9.33
C GLN A 454 8.41 -26.00 -8.86
N LEU A 455 8.58 -24.87 -8.16
CA LEU A 455 9.86 -24.45 -7.57
C LEU A 455 10.36 -25.44 -6.50
N GLU A 456 9.46 -25.95 -5.66
CA GLU A 456 9.84 -26.93 -4.62
C GLU A 456 10.08 -28.33 -5.21
N LEU A 457 9.22 -28.78 -6.12
CA LEU A 457 9.29 -30.10 -6.75
C LEU A 457 10.57 -30.28 -7.57
N ASN A 458 10.97 -29.23 -8.30
CA ASN A 458 12.09 -29.26 -9.24
C ASN A 458 13.30 -28.46 -8.74
N LYS A 459 13.44 -28.27 -7.42
CA LYS A 459 14.52 -27.47 -6.82
C LYS A 459 15.93 -27.87 -7.24
N ASP A 460 16.13 -29.15 -7.58
CA ASP A 460 17.41 -29.70 -8.04
C ASP A 460 17.64 -29.53 -9.57
N LEU A 461 16.65 -29.00 -10.30
CA LEU A 461 16.63 -28.84 -11.76
C LEU A 461 16.28 -27.38 -12.16
N PRO A 462 17.16 -26.40 -11.88
CA PRO A 462 16.83 -24.98 -12.02
C PRO A 462 16.46 -24.57 -13.46
N ASN A 463 17.15 -25.09 -14.48
CA ASN A 463 16.87 -24.73 -15.88
C ASN A 463 15.47 -25.19 -16.35
N ILE A 464 15.07 -26.41 -15.98
CA ILE A 464 13.73 -26.95 -16.31
C ILE A 464 12.67 -26.18 -15.54
N THR A 465 12.92 -25.93 -14.25
CA THR A 465 12.03 -25.16 -13.39
C THR A 465 11.77 -23.77 -13.97
N VAL A 466 12.82 -23.08 -14.42
CA VAL A 466 12.68 -21.75 -15.04
C VAL A 466 11.78 -21.82 -16.28
N GLN A 467 11.96 -22.81 -17.15
CA GLN A 467 11.13 -22.95 -18.36
C GLN A 467 9.65 -23.21 -18.04
N LEU A 468 9.36 -24.00 -17.00
CA LEU A 468 7.99 -24.31 -16.59
C LEU A 468 7.31 -23.10 -15.93
N VAL A 469 8.05 -22.36 -15.11
CA VAL A 469 7.51 -21.31 -14.23
C VAL A 469 7.47 -19.94 -14.90
N GLN A 470 8.42 -19.63 -15.79
CA GLN A 470 8.55 -18.32 -16.41
C GLN A 470 7.27 -17.81 -17.10
N PRO A 471 6.52 -18.63 -17.87
CA PRO A 471 5.27 -18.17 -18.47
C PRO A 471 4.19 -17.80 -17.44
N ILE A 472 4.19 -18.47 -16.28
CA ILE A 472 3.23 -18.19 -15.19
C ILE A 472 3.61 -16.88 -14.49
N VAL A 473 4.89 -16.70 -14.20
CA VAL A 473 5.39 -15.46 -13.57
C VAL A 473 5.21 -14.25 -14.48
N ARG A 474 5.36 -14.40 -15.80
CA ARG A 474 5.05 -13.34 -16.77
C ARG A 474 3.59 -12.87 -16.66
N TRP A 475 2.67 -13.81 -16.49
CA TRP A 475 1.26 -13.47 -16.29
C TRP A 475 1.01 -12.81 -14.94
N LEU A 476 1.62 -13.32 -13.85
CA LEU A 476 1.52 -12.69 -12.52
C LEU A 476 2.01 -11.24 -12.56
N MET A 477 3.14 -10.96 -13.21
CA MET A 477 3.64 -9.58 -13.34
C MET A 477 2.68 -8.65 -14.10
N ARG A 478 1.98 -9.17 -15.12
CA ARG A 478 0.91 -8.42 -15.82
C ARG A 478 -0.27 -8.08 -14.91
N LYS A 479 -0.46 -8.80 -13.80
CA LYS A 479 -1.54 -8.60 -12.84
C LYS A 479 -1.16 -7.76 -11.63
N GLN A 480 0.10 -7.34 -11.51
CA GLN A 480 0.49 -6.40 -10.46
C GLN A 480 -0.17 -5.05 -10.72
N ASN A 481 -0.79 -4.49 -9.68
CA ASN A 481 -1.27 -3.11 -9.69
C ASN A 481 -0.08 -2.15 -9.62
N ARG A 482 -0.33 -0.84 -9.79
CA ARG A 482 0.67 0.23 -9.71
C ARG A 482 1.62 0.11 -8.50
N ASN A 483 1.09 -0.34 -7.38
CA ASN A 483 1.82 -0.46 -6.12
C ASN A 483 2.66 -1.75 -6.00
N GLY A 484 2.67 -2.61 -7.02
CA GLY A 484 3.36 -3.90 -7.04
C GLY A 484 2.62 -5.04 -6.34
N GLY A 485 1.42 -4.78 -5.81
CA GLY A 485 0.58 -5.78 -5.16
C GLY A 485 -0.47 -6.37 -6.11
N PHE A 486 -1.33 -7.24 -5.59
CA PHE A 486 -2.43 -7.86 -6.33
C PHE A 486 -3.79 -7.36 -5.82
N ALA A 487 -4.88 -7.99 -6.26
CA ALA A 487 -6.24 -7.50 -6.01
C ALA A 487 -6.68 -7.64 -4.54
N SER A 488 -6.11 -8.58 -3.79
CA SER A 488 -6.45 -8.83 -2.38
C SER A 488 -5.21 -8.87 -1.48
N SER A 489 -5.41 -9.12 -0.19
CA SER A 489 -4.31 -9.32 0.75
C SER A 489 -3.60 -10.67 0.59
N GLN A 490 -4.35 -11.75 0.32
CA GLN A 490 -3.79 -13.10 0.29
C GLN A 490 -3.04 -13.40 -1.01
N ASP A 491 -3.64 -13.06 -2.15
CA ASP A 491 -2.97 -13.16 -3.46
C ASP A 491 -1.72 -12.28 -3.54
N THR A 492 -1.71 -11.10 -2.88
CA THR A 492 -0.50 -10.27 -2.71
C THR A 492 0.61 -11.03 -2.00
N VAL A 493 0.32 -11.67 -0.87
CA VAL A 493 1.34 -12.41 -0.10
C VAL A 493 1.91 -13.58 -0.91
N ILE A 494 1.04 -14.46 -1.43
CA ILE A 494 1.48 -15.68 -2.13
C ILE A 494 2.10 -15.34 -3.48
N GLY A 495 1.53 -14.37 -4.20
CA GLY A 495 2.07 -13.88 -5.47
C GLY A 495 3.46 -13.27 -5.32
N LEU A 496 3.66 -12.39 -4.33
CA LEU A 496 4.99 -11.83 -4.05
C LEU A 496 5.98 -12.90 -3.60
N GLN A 497 5.56 -13.86 -2.77
CA GLN A 497 6.43 -14.96 -2.34
C GLN A 497 6.87 -15.84 -3.53
N ALA A 498 5.94 -16.18 -4.42
CA ALA A 498 6.19 -16.96 -5.63
C ALA A 498 7.15 -16.23 -6.57
N MET A 499 6.89 -14.94 -6.83
CA MET A 499 7.73 -14.09 -7.66
C MET A 499 9.11 -13.88 -7.05
N ALA A 500 9.22 -13.64 -5.75
CA ALA A 500 10.48 -13.51 -5.04
C ALA A 500 11.35 -14.77 -5.19
N LYS A 501 10.79 -15.95 -4.89
CA LYS A 501 11.51 -17.23 -5.02
C LYS A 501 11.96 -17.50 -6.46
N PHE A 502 11.13 -17.19 -7.46
CA PHE A 502 11.50 -17.31 -8.86
C PHE A 502 12.59 -16.30 -9.28
N ALA A 503 12.47 -15.06 -8.82
CA ALA A 503 13.41 -14.00 -9.14
C ALA A 503 14.80 -14.30 -8.54
N VAL A 504 14.89 -14.89 -7.34
CA VAL A 504 16.15 -15.38 -6.78
C VAL A 504 16.86 -16.37 -7.73
N LEU A 505 16.12 -17.28 -8.37
CA LEU A 505 16.69 -18.27 -9.30
C LEU A 505 17.17 -17.65 -10.62
N THR A 506 16.52 -16.57 -11.07
CA THR A 506 16.81 -15.93 -12.37
C THR A 506 17.69 -14.68 -12.24
N TYR A 507 17.97 -14.22 -11.02
CA TYR A 507 18.72 -12.99 -10.75
C TYR A 507 20.12 -12.97 -11.39
N GLU A 508 20.88 -14.06 -11.27
CA GLU A 508 22.21 -14.15 -11.89
C GLU A 508 22.16 -14.05 -13.42
N GLN A 509 21.10 -14.57 -14.04
CA GLN A 509 20.87 -14.45 -15.48
C GLN A 509 20.53 -13.00 -15.89
N GLN A 510 20.08 -12.17 -14.96
CA GLN A 510 19.82 -10.74 -15.14
C GLN A 510 21.00 -9.84 -14.74
N ALA A 511 22.05 -10.39 -14.12
CA ALA A 511 23.17 -9.61 -13.58
C ALA A 511 24.00 -8.86 -14.65
N GLY A 512 23.84 -9.20 -15.93
CA GLY A 512 24.46 -8.53 -17.08
C GLY A 512 23.54 -7.55 -17.83
N ILE A 513 22.47 -7.07 -17.19
CA ILE A 513 21.53 -6.14 -17.83
C ILE A 513 22.23 -4.83 -18.25
N ASP A 514 22.13 -4.53 -19.54
CA ASP A 514 22.49 -3.25 -20.17
C ASP A 514 21.50 -3.02 -21.32
N PHE A 515 20.54 -2.14 -21.06
CA PHE A 515 19.32 -2.04 -21.83
C PHE A 515 18.98 -0.57 -22.09
N ASP A 516 18.82 -0.21 -23.36
CA ASP A 516 18.37 1.11 -23.77
C ASP A 516 16.92 1.02 -24.24
N LEU A 517 16.07 1.86 -23.65
CA LEU A 517 14.65 1.95 -23.96
C LEU A 517 14.34 3.36 -24.44
N THR A 518 13.64 3.48 -25.58
CA THR A 518 13.08 4.74 -26.07
C THR A 518 11.58 4.60 -26.20
N VAL A 519 10.83 5.53 -25.59
CA VAL A 519 9.38 5.54 -25.58
C VAL A 519 8.88 6.84 -26.18
N LYS A 520 8.06 6.72 -27.22
CA LYS A 520 7.52 7.86 -27.96
C LYS A 520 6.00 7.78 -28.05
N GLY A 521 5.36 8.90 -27.77
CA GLY A 521 3.92 9.12 -27.96
C GLY A 521 3.63 10.60 -28.18
N ILE A 522 2.35 10.98 -28.13
CA ILE A 522 1.93 12.37 -28.26
C ILE A 522 2.43 13.15 -27.03
N ASN A 523 3.23 14.21 -27.26
CA ASN A 523 3.83 15.04 -26.22
C ASN A 523 4.59 14.25 -25.13
N PHE A 524 5.12 13.08 -25.48
CA PHE A 524 5.87 12.22 -24.58
C PHE A 524 7.04 11.58 -25.33
N ASP A 525 8.26 11.95 -24.96
CA ASP A 525 9.49 11.31 -25.43
C ASP A 525 10.37 11.05 -24.20
N ALA A 526 10.70 9.78 -23.97
CA ALA A 526 11.44 9.35 -22.80
C ALA A 526 12.46 8.28 -23.18
N THR A 527 13.71 8.50 -22.78
CA THR A 527 14.78 7.52 -22.87
C THR A 527 15.15 7.02 -21.47
N TYR A 528 15.44 5.72 -21.39
CA TYR A 528 15.85 5.03 -20.18
C TYR A 528 17.08 4.19 -20.49
N LYS A 529 18.09 4.32 -19.63
CA LYS A 529 19.26 3.44 -19.64
C LYS A 529 19.25 2.61 -18.37
N ILE A 530 19.10 1.30 -18.53
CA ILE A 530 18.94 0.35 -17.43
C ILE A 530 20.16 -0.54 -17.40
N THR A 531 20.84 -0.48 -16.28
CA THR A 531 22.06 -1.21 -15.96
C THR A 531 21.84 -1.97 -14.66
N LYS A 532 22.77 -2.86 -14.30
CA LYS A 532 22.73 -3.56 -13.01
C LYS A 532 22.53 -2.63 -11.80
N ASN A 533 23.08 -1.42 -11.83
CA ASN A 533 23.07 -0.50 -10.68
C ASN A 533 21.71 0.18 -10.45
N ASN A 534 20.89 0.33 -11.50
CA ASN A 534 19.57 0.95 -11.41
C ASN A 534 18.43 0.01 -11.82
N ALA A 535 18.71 -1.28 -12.04
CA ALA A 535 17.71 -2.27 -12.44
C ALA A 535 16.52 -2.35 -11.47
N ILE A 536 16.77 -2.23 -10.15
CA ILE A 536 15.71 -2.29 -9.14
C ILE A 536 14.86 -1.01 -9.04
N ILE A 537 15.39 0.11 -9.55
CA ILE A 537 14.74 1.41 -9.44
C ILE A 537 13.60 1.48 -10.45
N LEU A 538 12.39 1.73 -9.96
CA LEU A 538 11.24 2.04 -10.79
C LEU A 538 11.28 3.51 -11.21
N ASP A 539 11.59 3.79 -12.48
CA ASP A 539 11.50 5.14 -13.07
C ASP A 539 10.09 5.33 -13.63
N THR A 540 9.30 6.18 -12.97
CA THR A 540 7.91 6.50 -13.34
C THR A 540 7.82 7.93 -13.87
N ARG A 541 7.20 8.09 -15.05
CA ARG A 541 6.94 9.39 -15.68
C ARG A 541 5.47 9.60 -15.98
N VAL A 542 5.01 10.84 -15.85
CA VAL A 542 3.62 11.23 -16.14
C VAL A 542 3.44 11.39 -17.64
N VAL A 543 2.44 10.70 -18.20
CA VAL A 543 2.00 10.89 -19.58
C VAL A 543 0.84 11.87 -19.57
N LYS A 544 1.10 13.12 -19.99
CA LYS A 544 0.15 14.24 -19.85
C LYS A 544 -1.03 14.17 -20.83
N THR A 545 -0.83 13.59 -22.01
CA THR A 545 -1.84 13.51 -23.06
C THR A 545 -2.41 12.10 -23.12
N ILE A 546 -3.74 11.98 -23.02
CA ILE A 546 -4.51 10.73 -23.05
C ILE A 546 -5.84 11.04 -23.78
N PRO A 547 -6.33 10.20 -24.72
CA PRO A 547 -5.76 8.93 -25.20
C PRO A 547 -4.43 9.11 -25.94
N ASN A 548 -3.57 8.09 -25.89
CA ASN A 548 -2.23 8.14 -26.46
C ASN A 548 -1.67 6.74 -26.73
N ASP A 549 -0.98 6.57 -27.85
CA ASP A 549 -0.30 5.32 -28.18
C ASP A 549 1.19 5.50 -27.93
N LEU A 550 1.72 4.78 -26.94
CA LEU A 550 3.15 4.77 -26.65
C LEU A 550 3.80 3.67 -27.48
N THR A 551 4.76 4.05 -28.31
CA THR A 551 5.63 3.16 -29.07
C THR A 551 6.96 3.02 -28.35
N ILE A 552 7.39 1.77 -28.17
CA ILE A 552 8.58 1.44 -27.39
C ILE A 552 9.54 0.70 -28.30
N VAL A 553 10.76 1.22 -28.36
CA VAL A 553 11.89 0.59 -29.03
C VAL A 553 12.93 0.27 -27.96
N SER A 554 13.43 -0.96 -28.00
CA SER A 554 14.38 -1.45 -27.01
C SER A 554 15.57 -2.14 -27.68
N THR A 555 16.76 -1.96 -27.11
CA THR A 555 18.01 -2.58 -27.56
C THR A 555 18.86 -2.98 -26.37
N GLY A 556 19.78 -3.93 -26.57
CA GLY A 556 20.71 -4.40 -25.53
C GLY A 556 20.39 -5.81 -25.02
N THR A 557 20.87 -6.13 -23.82
CA THR A 557 20.75 -7.46 -23.22
C THR A 557 20.09 -7.39 -21.85
N GLY A 558 19.21 -8.35 -21.56
CA GLY A 558 18.50 -8.47 -20.29
C GLY A 558 17.00 -8.36 -20.46
N CYS A 559 16.27 -8.31 -19.35
CA CYS A 559 14.82 -8.17 -19.32
C CYS A 559 14.42 -6.89 -18.60
N VAL A 560 13.45 -6.17 -19.14
CA VAL A 560 12.84 -5.00 -18.50
C VAL A 560 11.35 -5.21 -18.37
N VAL A 561 10.81 -4.68 -17.28
CA VAL A 561 9.37 -4.65 -16.98
C VAL A 561 8.91 -3.22 -17.21
N MET A 562 7.84 -3.07 -17.96
CA MET A 562 7.19 -1.78 -18.19
C MET A 562 5.72 -1.89 -17.84
N MET A 563 5.16 -0.81 -17.32
CA MET A 563 3.75 -0.68 -16.96
C MET A 563 3.20 0.67 -17.37
#